data_AF-B0MR60-F1
#
_entry.id   AF-B0MR60-F1
#
_cell.length_a   1.000
_cell.length_b   1.000
_cell.length_c   1.000
_cell.angle_alpha   90.00
_cell.angle_beta   90.00
_cell.angle_gamma   90.00
#
_symmetry.space_group_name_H-M   'P 1'
#
loop_
_entity.id
_entity.type
_entity.pdbx_description
1 polymer ?
#
loop_
_entity_poly.entity_id
_entity_poly.type
_entity_poly.pdbx_seq_one_letter_code
_entity_poly.pdbx_strand_id
1 'polypeptide(L)'
;MTIFYEFEGKLYANITNRCPCSCIFCIRKNGDSVADNDSLWLEHEPSYEEIIKAFDDFDKTGLHELVFCGYGEPMERADVLLEVAKYVKQTTDMKIRINTNGLVDFINPAFDSYKMRYIIDCISISLNAPDPESYLEVSRPKFGLPSFNSMLNFAATVKTIVPEVMFTVVDIIKPEQIEQCKELAEGLGIPLRVRHWVTDNESYT
;
A
#
# COMPACT_ATOMS: atom_id res chain seq x y z
N MET A 1 -4.12 -12.46 16.16
CA MET A 1 -3.77 -11.44 15.13
C MET A 1 -3.88 -11.99 13.72
N THR A 2 -4.34 -11.17 12.75
CA THR A 2 -4.42 -11.53 11.32
C THR A 2 -3.28 -10.89 10.53
N ILE A 3 -2.25 -11.69 10.20
CA ILE A 3 -1.11 -11.25 9.38
C ILE A 3 -1.42 -11.41 7.89
N PHE A 4 -2.03 -12.54 7.51
CA PHE A 4 -2.41 -12.83 6.15
C PHE A 4 -3.91 -13.05 6.04
N TYR A 5 -4.50 -12.58 4.95
CA TYR A 5 -5.90 -12.79 4.63
C TYR A 5 -6.11 -12.84 3.11
N GLU A 6 -7.17 -13.50 2.68
CA GLU A 6 -7.55 -13.52 1.27
C GLU A 6 -8.54 -12.39 0.98
N PHE A 7 -8.33 -11.71 -0.16
CA PHE A 7 -9.29 -10.75 -0.68
C PHE A 7 -9.20 -10.70 -2.21
N GLU A 8 -10.33 -10.87 -2.90
CA GLU A 8 -10.43 -10.90 -4.37
C GLU A 8 -9.39 -11.84 -5.05
N GLY A 9 -9.23 -13.07 -4.52
CA GLY A 9 -8.31 -14.08 -5.06
C GLY A 9 -6.82 -13.74 -4.94
N LYS A 10 -6.46 -12.88 -3.98
CA LYS A 10 -5.07 -12.48 -3.70
C LYS A 10 -4.78 -12.63 -2.23
N LEU A 11 -3.52 -12.90 -1.91
CA LEU A 11 -3.03 -12.94 -0.54
C LEU A 11 -2.63 -11.53 -0.11
N TYR A 12 -3.19 -11.03 0.98
CA TYR A 12 -2.82 -9.73 1.55
C TYR A 12 -1.99 -9.90 2.81
N ALA A 13 -0.95 -9.07 2.95
CA ALA A 13 -0.08 -9.04 4.12
C ALA A 13 -0.27 -7.75 4.93
N ASN A 14 -0.89 -7.91 6.10
CA ASN A 14 -1.10 -6.89 7.12
C ASN A 14 0.00 -6.98 8.18
N ILE A 15 1.11 -6.27 7.96
CA ILE A 15 2.33 -6.45 8.77
C ILE A 15 2.60 -5.33 9.78
N THR A 16 1.75 -4.30 9.84
CA THR A 16 1.94 -3.19 10.79
C THR A 16 0.65 -2.43 11.09
N ASN A 17 0.56 -1.85 12.29
CA ASN A 17 -0.49 -0.90 12.62
C ASN A 17 -0.05 0.54 12.35
N ARG A 18 1.22 0.81 12.08
CA ARG A 18 1.74 2.17 11.88
C ARG A 18 1.29 2.71 10.53
N CYS A 19 1.00 4.00 10.48
CA CYS A 19 0.76 4.73 9.23
C CYS A 19 1.03 6.22 9.48
N PRO A 20 1.76 6.92 8.61
CA PRO A 20 1.99 8.35 8.76
C PRO A 20 0.78 9.20 8.34
N CYS A 21 -0.25 8.59 7.75
CA CYS A 21 -1.45 9.25 7.24
C CYS A 21 -2.68 8.93 8.10
N SER A 22 -3.60 9.89 8.22
CA SER A 22 -4.90 9.72 8.88
C SER A 22 -6.05 9.98 7.91
N CYS A 23 -5.97 9.33 6.74
CA CYS A 23 -6.85 9.59 5.60
C CYS A 23 -8.34 9.60 5.99
N ILE A 24 -9.11 10.53 5.43
CA ILE A 24 -10.54 10.66 5.77
C ILE A 24 -11.38 9.45 5.36
N PHE A 25 -10.92 8.71 4.36
CA PHE A 25 -11.59 7.55 3.76
C PHE A 25 -11.00 6.20 4.24
N CYS A 26 -10.10 6.20 5.23
CA CYS A 26 -9.40 5.00 5.65
C CYS A 26 -10.36 3.96 6.26
N ILE A 27 -10.30 2.72 5.76
CA ILE A 27 -11.13 1.60 6.22
C ILE A 27 -11.03 1.33 7.73
N ARG A 28 -9.89 1.66 8.35
CA ARG A 28 -9.70 1.58 9.81
C ARG A 28 -10.70 2.40 10.63
N LYS A 29 -11.40 3.35 10.00
CA LYS A 29 -12.46 4.16 10.64
C LYS A 29 -13.84 3.51 10.53
N ASN A 30 -14.01 2.50 9.68
CA ASN A 30 -15.29 1.90 9.33
C ASN A 30 -15.44 0.47 9.84
N GLY A 31 -14.40 -0.11 10.45
CA GLY A 31 -14.44 -1.46 11.00
C GLY A 31 -13.08 -1.89 11.54
N ASP A 32 -13.04 -3.11 12.06
CA ASP A 32 -11.81 -3.78 12.50
C ASP A 32 -11.37 -4.92 11.57
N SER A 33 -12.20 -5.34 10.61
CA SER A 33 -11.88 -6.32 9.56
C SER A 33 -12.01 -5.75 8.13
N VAL A 34 -11.77 -6.60 7.13
CA VAL A 34 -12.05 -6.37 5.71
C VAL A 34 -12.75 -7.61 5.16
N ALA A 35 -13.92 -7.43 4.55
CA ALA A 35 -14.80 -8.54 4.14
C ALA A 35 -15.08 -9.49 5.33
N ASP A 36 -15.13 -10.79 5.08
CA ASP A 36 -15.40 -11.83 6.09
C ASP A 36 -14.18 -12.27 6.91
N ASN A 37 -13.08 -11.49 6.89
CA ASN A 37 -11.86 -11.84 7.62
C ASN A 37 -11.94 -11.46 9.10
N ASP A 38 -11.07 -12.07 9.90
CA ASP A 38 -10.83 -11.67 11.30
C ASP A 38 -10.27 -10.24 11.39
N SER A 39 -10.31 -9.69 12.61
CA SER A 39 -9.79 -8.35 12.91
C SER A 39 -8.35 -8.14 12.40
N LEU A 40 -8.13 -7.09 11.62
CA LEU A 40 -6.83 -6.68 11.08
C LEU A 40 -6.04 -5.79 12.05
N TRP A 41 -6.57 -5.46 13.23
CA TRP A 41 -5.76 -4.84 14.27
C TRP A 41 -4.77 -5.85 14.85
N LEU A 42 -3.48 -5.58 14.68
CA LEU A 42 -2.44 -6.43 15.23
C LEU A 42 -2.26 -6.16 16.72
N GLU A 43 -2.10 -7.21 17.53
CA GLU A 43 -1.83 -7.09 18.98
C GLU A 43 -0.44 -6.50 19.24
N HIS A 44 0.53 -6.79 18.36
CA HIS A 44 1.87 -6.22 18.31
C HIS A 44 2.38 -6.16 16.88
N GLU A 45 3.53 -5.51 16.64
CA GLU A 45 4.20 -5.54 15.35
C GLU A 45 4.85 -6.92 15.14
N PRO A 46 4.34 -7.78 14.23
CA PRO A 46 4.77 -9.18 14.15
C PRO A 46 6.24 -9.27 13.71
N SER A 47 7.05 -10.14 14.32
CA SER A 47 8.44 -10.35 13.90
C SER A 47 8.54 -10.94 12.49
N TYR A 48 9.74 -10.94 11.91
CA TYR A 48 9.97 -11.65 10.64
C TYR A 48 9.58 -13.13 10.74
N GLU A 49 9.96 -13.79 11.82
CA GLU A 49 9.68 -15.20 12.08
C GLU A 49 8.18 -15.46 12.23
N GLU A 50 7.45 -14.58 12.91
CA GLU A 50 5.98 -14.67 13.02
C GLU A 50 5.31 -14.52 11.65
N ILE A 51 5.80 -13.60 10.81
CA ILE A 51 5.29 -13.42 9.45
C ILE A 51 5.60 -14.64 8.58
N ILE A 52 6.82 -15.16 8.57
CA ILE A 52 7.15 -16.35 7.76
C ILE A 52 6.36 -17.57 8.22
N LYS A 53 6.23 -17.79 9.53
CA LYS A 53 5.41 -18.88 10.06
C LYS A 53 3.95 -18.74 9.61
N ALA A 54 3.36 -17.56 9.74
CA ALA A 54 1.99 -17.32 9.32
C ALA A 54 1.83 -17.47 7.80
N PHE A 55 2.84 -17.05 7.03
CA PHE A 55 2.86 -17.28 5.59
C PHE A 55 2.83 -18.77 5.31
N ASP A 56 3.78 -19.56 5.83
CA ASP A 56 3.89 -21.01 5.57
C ASP A 56 2.61 -21.77 5.95
N ASP A 57 1.99 -21.44 7.09
CA ASP A 57 0.79 -22.09 7.61
C ASP A 57 -0.50 -21.76 6.81
N PHE A 58 -0.52 -20.66 6.03
CA PHE A 58 -1.71 -20.21 5.29
C PHE A 58 -1.99 -21.09 4.05
N ASP A 59 -3.25 -21.44 3.75
CA ASP A 59 -3.59 -22.13 2.50
C ASP A 59 -3.51 -21.14 1.31
N LYS A 60 -2.59 -21.40 0.38
CA LYS A 60 -2.31 -20.52 -0.77
C LYS A 60 -2.89 -21.07 -2.07
N THR A 61 -3.73 -22.10 -2.00
CA THR A 61 -4.28 -22.76 -3.19
C THR A 61 -5.03 -21.76 -4.07
N GLY A 62 -4.57 -21.58 -5.31
CA GLY A 62 -5.18 -20.64 -6.27
C GLY A 62 -4.75 -19.17 -6.11
N LEU A 63 -3.88 -18.85 -5.14
CA LEU A 63 -3.35 -17.50 -4.96
C LEU A 63 -2.06 -17.32 -5.76
N HIS A 64 -1.98 -16.23 -6.52
CA HIS A 64 -0.85 -15.94 -7.42
C HIS A 64 -0.21 -14.56 -7.20
N GLU A 65 -0.79 -13.75 -6.33
CA GLU A 65 -0.29 -12.41 -5.99
C GLU A 65 -0.31 -12.22 -4.48
N LEU A 66 0.83 -11.81 -3.93
CA LEU A 66 0.99 -11.29 -2.58
C LEU A 66 0.96 -9.76 -2.63
N VAL A 67 0.07 -9.16 -1.84
CA VAL A 67 -0.12 -7.72 -1.74
C VAL A 67 0.23 -7.26 -0.32
N PHE A 68 1.31 -6.50 -0.17
CA PHE A 68 1.59 -5.80 1.07
C PHE A 68 0.62 -4.61 1.18
N CYS A 69 -0.42 -4.81 1.98
CA CYS A 69 -1.50 -3.88 2.23
C CYS A 69 -2.30 -4.44 3.41
N GLY A 70 -2.73 -3.55 4.30
CA GLY A 70 -3.52 -3.94 5.46
C GLY A 70 -4.05 -2.71 6.14
N TYR A 71 -4.15 -2.75 7.47
CA TYR A 71 -4.45 -1.53 8.21
C TYR A 71 -3.24 -0.60 8.06
N GLY A 72 -2.01 -1.08 8.26
CA GLY A 72 -0.73 -0.38 8.12
C GLY A 72 -0.42 0.39 6.83
N GLU A 73 0.56 1.30 6.93
CA GLU A 73 1.45 1.62 5.81
C GLU A 73 2.61 0.61 5.81
N PRO A 74 2.67 -0.33 4.86
CA PRO A 74 3.67 -1.40 4.87
C PRO A 74 5.12 -0.89 4.84
N MET A 75 5.38 0.28 4.25
CA MET A 75 6.73 0.85 4.18
C MET A 75 7.24 1.41 5.52
N GLU A 76 6.41 1.51 6.57
CA GLU A 76 6.87 1.69 7.96
C GLU A 76 7.75 0.52 8.43
N ARG A 77 7.71 -0.61 7.72
CA ARG A 77 8.51 -1.81 7.98
C ARG A 77 9.26 -2.31 6.75
N ALA A 78 9.77 -1.38 5.95
CA ALA A 78 10.38 -1.70 4.65
C ALA A 78 11.45 -2.82 4.70
N ASP A 79 12.34 -2.85 5.69
CA ASP A 79 13.35 -3.92 5.78
C ASP A 79 12.72 -5.30 6.02
N VAL A 80 11.75 -5.42 6.93
CA VAL A 80 11.04 -6.69 7.20
C VAL A 80 10.21 -7.09 5.98
N LEU A 81 9.51 -6.14 5.36
CA LEU A 81 8.74 -6.38 4.14
C LEU A 81 9.62 -6.98 3.05
N LEU A 82 10.81 -6.42 2.83
CA LEU A 82 11.72 -6.90 1.78
C LEU A 82 12.28 -8.28 2.09
N GLU A 83 12.60 -8.60 3.35
CA GLU A 83 13.02 -9.95 3.72
C GLU A 83 11.91 -10.98 3.51
N VAL A 84 10.66 -10.63 3.84
CA VAL A 84 9.49 -11.48 3.55
C VAL A 84 9.31 -11.63 2.04
N ALA A 85 9.39 -10.55 1.27
CA ALA A 85 9.25 -10.60 -0.18
C ALA A 85 10.31 -11.50 -0.85
N LYS A 86 11.56 -11.45 -0.37
CA LYS A 86 12.63 -12.37 -0.83
C LYS A 86 12.29 -13.82 -0.55
N TYR A 87 11.84 -14.13 0.66
CA TYR A 87 11.44 -15.49 1.03
C TYR A 87 10.31 -16.01 0.13
N VAL A 88 9.29 -15.18 -0.11
CA VAL A 88 8.15 -15.51 -0.98
C VAL A 88 8.62 -15.79 -2.42
N LYS A 89 9.53 -14.98 -2.97
CA LYS A 89 10.13 -15.22 -4.30
C LYS A 89 10.96 -16.50 -4.37
N GLN A 90 11.56 -16.94 -3.25
CA GLN A 90 12.37 -18.15 -3.19
C GLN A 90 11.53 -19.43 -3.07
N THR A 91 10.31 -19.31 -2.57
CA THR A 91 9.44 -20.45 -2.21
C THR A 91 8.21 -20.56 -3.09
N THR A 92 7.88 -19.52 -3.86
CA THR A 92 6.69 -19.44 -4.70
C THR A 92 6.95 -18.64 -5.97
N ASP A 93 6.09 -18.80 -6.97
CA ASP A 93 6.06 -17.97 -8.18
C ASP A 93 5.11 -16.76 -8.05
N MET A 94 4.71 -16.39 -6.82
CA MET A 94 3.77 -15.28 -6.62
C MET A 94 4.36 -13.95 -7.11
N LYS A 95 3.50 -13.15 -7.74
CA LYS A 95 3.79 -11.73 -7.95
C LYS A 95 3.70 -10.99 -6.63
N ILE A 96 4.54 -9.99 -6.44
CA ILE A 96 4.61 -9.19 -5.22
C ILE A 96 4.28 -7.75 -5.54
N ARG A 97 3.22 -7.25 -4.91
CA ARG A 97 2.76 -5.86 -5.00
C ARG A 97 2.86 -5.16 -3.65
N ILE A 98 3.28 -3.90 -3.66
CA ILE A 98 3.18 -3.00 -2.50
C ILE A 98 2.11 -1.96 -2.77
N ASN A 99 1.13 -1.83 -1.87
CA ASN A 99 0.26 -0.66 -1.82
C ASN A 99 0.80 0.30 -0.77
N THR A 100 1.11 1.54 -1.16
CA THR A 100 1.76 2.51 -0.25
C THR A 100 1.20 3.92 -0.45
N ASN A 101 1.32 4.76 0.58
CA ASN A 101 1.15 6.20 0.46
C ASN A 101 2.34 6.91 -0.21
N GLY A 102 3.48 6.21 -0.39
CA GLY A 102 4.65 6.74 -1.09
C GLY A 102 5.54 7.69 -0.27
N LEU A 103 5.28 7.88 1.03
CA LEU A 103 6.05 8.78 1.90
C LEU A 103 7.32 8.15 2.46
N VAL A 104 7.92 7.22 1.72
CA VAL A 104 9.03 6.38 2.18
C VAL A 104 10.23 7.22 2.63
N ASP A 105 10.56 8.29 1.91
CA ASP A 105 11.67 9.18 2.25
C ASP A 105 11.47 9.89 3.60
N PHE A 106 10.23 10.15 4.01
CA PHE A 106 9.93 10.71 5.33
C PHE A 106 9.79 9.66 6.43
N ILE A 107 9.30 8.47 6.09
CA ILE A 107 9.20 7.33 7.01
C ILE A 107 10.61 6.83 7.37
N ASN A 108 11.46 6.66 6.37
CA ASN A 108 12.83 6.16 6.49
C ASN A 108 13.76 6.88 5.49
N PRO A 109 14.36 8.03 5.89
CA PRO A 109 15.24 8.81 5.01
C PRO A 109 16.50 8.09 4.52
N ALA A 110 16.88 6.99 5.17
CA ALA A 110 18.05 6.18 4.81
C ALA A 110 17.67 4.96 3.95
N PHE A 111 16.40 4.81 3.57
CA PHE A 111 15.96 3.67 2.79
C PHE A 111 16.47 3.76 1.35
N ASP A 112 17.20 2.73 0.93
CA ASP A 112 17.63 2.59 -0.45
C ASP A 112 16.55 1.88 -1.29
N SER A 113 15.85 2.65 -2.12
CA SER A 113 14.81 2.14 -3.00
C SER A 113 15.31 1.10 -4.02
N TYR A 114 16.60 1.07 -4.35
CA TYR A 114 17.16 0.04 -5.22
C TYR A 114 17.08 -1.36 -4.62
N LYS A 115 16.91 -1.50 -3.30
CA LYS A 115 16.65 -2.79 -2.66
C LYS A 115 15.37 -3.45 -3.15
N MET A 116 14.42 -2.72 -3.73
CA MET A 116 13.19 -3.29 -4.31
C MET A 116 13.43 -3.94 -5.68
N ARG A 117 14.54 -3.63 -6.35
CA ARG A 117 14.85 -4.12 -7.70
C ARG A 117 14.92 -5.65 -7.73
N TYR A 118 14.25 -6.27 -8.69
CA TYR A 118 14.15 -7.73 -8.86
C TYR A 118 13.38 -8.48 -7.76
N ILE A 119 12.87 -7.77 -6.74
CA ILE A 119 12.12 -8.38 -5.63
C ILE A 119 10.64 -8.03 -5.73
N ILE A 120 10.34 -6.76 -5.99
CA ILE A 120 8.97 -6.24 -6.10
C ILE A 120 8.61 -6.14 -7.58
N ASP A 121 7.42 -6.64 -7.94
CA ASP A 121 6.93 -6.63 -9.32
C ASP A 121 6.06 -5.39 -9.60
N CYS A 122 5.29 -4.95 -8.60
CA CYS A 122 4.35 -3.84 -8.74
C CYS A 122 4.35 -2.92 -7.50
N ILE A 123 4.26 -1.60 -7.72
CA ILE A 123 3.98 -0.63 -6.66
C ILE A 123 2.76 0.21 -7.04
N SER A 124 1.75 0.19 -6.18
CA SER A 124 0.54 1.03 -6.28
C SER A 124 0.62 2.15 -5.25
N ILE A 125 0.76 3.40 -5.72
CA ILE A 125 0.97 4.58 -4.89
C ILE A 125 -0.34 5.36 -4.75
N SER A 126 -0.67 5.76 -3.53
CA SER A 126 -1.91 6.47 -3.20
C SER A 126 -1.76 7.98 -3.43
N LEU A 127 -2.20 8.47 -4.59
CA LEU A 127 -2.14 9.89 -4.97
C LEU A 127 -3.25 10.70 -4.28
N ASN A 128 -4.50 10.25 -4.39
CA ASN A 128 -5.73 10.76 -3.73
C ASN A 128 -6.06 12.26 -3.81
N ALA A 129 -5.22 13.10 -4.41
CA ALA A 129 -5.44 14.54 -4.58
C ALA A 129 -4.46 15.10 -5.62
N PRO A 130 -4.79 16.20 -6.32
CA PRO A 130 -3.95 16.75 -7.40
C PRO A 130 -2.92 17.77 -6.93
N ASP A 131 -2.99 18.24 -5.68
CA ASP A 131 -2.15 19.32 -5.16
C ASP A 131 -1.82 19.13 -3.67
N PRO A 132 -0.79 19.82 -3.13
CA PRO A 132 -0.36 19.66 -1.74
C PRO A 132 -1.44 19.97 -0.70
N GLU A 133 -2.25 21.00 -0.92
CA GLU A 133 -3.28 21.46 0.01
C GLU A 133 -4.41 20.43 0.09
N SER A 134 -4.97 20.01 -1.04
CA SER A 134 -6.02 19.00 -1.07
C SER A 134 -5.51 17.62 -0.64
N TYR A 135 -4.24 17.28 -0.91
CA TYR A 135 -3.62 16.07 -0.39
C TYR A 135 -3.54 16.09 1.14
N LEU A 136 -3.19 17.22 1.73
CA LEU A 136 -3.15 17.39 3.18
C LEU A 136 -4.54 17.24 3.81
N GLU A 137 -5.58 17.79 3.18
CA GLU A 137 -6.96 17.67 3.66
C GLU A 137 -7.47 16.22 3.65
N VAL A 138 -7.16 15.51 2.56
CA VAL A 138 -7.66 14.16 2.26
C VAL A 138 -6.85 13.07 2.96
N SER A 139 -5.54 13.03 2.73
CA SER A 139 -4.64 11.98 3.23
C SER A 139 -4.15 12.28 4.65
N ARG A 140 -4.13 13.54 5.07
CA ARG A 140 -3.69 14.00 6.40
C ARG A 140 -2.36 13.38 6.85
N PRO A 141 -1.29 13.50 6.05
CA PRO A 141 0.03 13.04 6.46
C PRO A 141 0.58 13.88 7.61
N LYS A 142 1.23 13.24 8.58
CA LYS A 142 1.85 13.92 9.74
C LYS A 142 2.98 14.90 9.37
N PHE A 143 3.51 14.83 8.14
CA PHE A 143 4.61 15.68 7.65
C PHE A 143 4.14 16.95 6.92
N GLY A 144 2.83 17.18 6.80
CA GLY A 144 2.27 18.39 6.19
C GLY A 144 2.43 18.45 4.66
N LEU A 145 2.33 19.67 4.10
CA LEU A 145 2.36 19.94 2.65
C LEU A 145 3.53 19.30 1.88
N PRO A 146 4.77 19.22 2.41
CA PRO A 146 5.88 18.57 1.71
C PRO A 146 5.65 17.10 1.33
N SER A 147 4.69 16.44 1.99
CA SER A 147 4.32 15.03 1.75
C SER A 147 3.93 14.77 0.30
N PHE A 148 3.24 15.71 -0.34
CA PHE A 148 2.79 15.55 -1.72
C PHE A 148 3.97 15.40 -2.69
N ASN A 149 4.92 16.33 -2.63
CA ASN A 149 6.11 16.28 -3.48
C ASN A 149 7.01 15.09 -3.14
N SER A 150 7.12 14.70 -1.86
CA SER A 150 7.87 13.49 -1.49
C SER A 150 7.26 12.23 -2.10
N MET A 151 5.94 12.07 -2.07
CA MET A 151 5.25 10.96 -2.71
C MET A 151 5.47 10.94 -4.23
N LEU A 152 5.42 12.09 -4.91
CA LEU A 152 5.71 12.16 -6.35
C LEU A 152 7.17 11.82 -6.68
N ASN A 153 8.12 12.28 -5.87
CA ASN A 153 9.55 11.96 -6.03
C ASN A 153 9.81 10.46 -5.84
N PHE A 154 9.18 9.85 -4.84
CA PHE A 154 9.24 8.41 -4.65
C PHE A 154 8.69 7.67 -5.87
N ALA A 155 7.51 8.08 -6.37
CA ALA A 155 6.89 7.49 -7.56
C ALA A 155 7.80 7.56 -8.81
N ALA A 156 8.39 8.74 -9.06
CA ALA A 156 9.33 8.94 -10.16
C ALA A 156 10.57 8.05 -10.01
N THR A 157 11.08 7.88 -8.79
CA THR A 157 12.24 7.03 -8.49
C THR A 157 11.92 5.57 -8.75
N VAL A 158 10.86 5.03 -8.14
CA VAL A 158 10.57 3.60 -8.22
C VAL A 158 10.12 3.16 -9.61
N LYS A 159 9.56 4.06 -10.42
CA LYS A 159 9.28 3.81 -11.84
C LYS A 159 10.52 3.37 -12.63
N THR A 160 11.71 3.80 -12.21
CA THR A 160 12.98 3.41 -12.86
C THR A 160 13.54 2.07 -12.36
N ILE A 161 12.92 1.50 -11.32
CA ILE A 161 13.45 0.36 -10.55
C ILE A 161 12.54 -0.87 -10.65
N VAL A 162 11.23 -0.67 -10.55
CA VAL A 162 10.20 -1.72 -10.47
C VAL A 162 9.49 -1.85 -11.82
N PRO A 163 9.14 -3.08 -12.27
CA PRO A 163 8.51 -3.30 -13.57
C PRO A 163 7.19 -2.54 -13.77
N GLU A 164 6.34 -2.51 -12.75
CA GLU A 164 5.03 -1.86 -12.81
C GLU A 164 4.86 -0.86 -11.66
N VAL A 165 4.51 0.38 -12.01
CA VAL A 165 4.18 1.42 -11.03
C VAL A 165 2.90 2.09 -11.50
N MET A 166 1.98 2.32 -10.56
CA MET A 166 0.72 3.03 -10.84
C MET A 166 0.34 3.95 -9.69
N PHE A 167 -0.41 5.00 -10.02
CA PHE A 167 -1.15 5.77 -9.04
C PHE A 167 -2.55 5.21 -8.84
N THR A 168 -3.07 5.42 -7.64
CA THR A 168 -4.47 5.19 -7.31
C THR A 168 -5.09 6.40 -6.64
N VAL A 169 -6.36 6.63 -6.95
CA VAL A 169 -7.20 7.66 -6.34
C VAL A 169 -8.49 7.01 -5.90
N VAL A 170 -8.95 7.34 -4.70
CA VAL A 170 -10.31 7.01 -4.26
C VAL A 170 -11.25 8.15 -4.67
N ASP A 171 -12.41 7.84 -5.22
CA ASP A 171 -13.40 8.79 -5.76
C ASP A 171 -14.20 9.59 -4.70
N ILE A 172 -13.55 9.92 -3.58
CA ILE A 172 -14.05 10.83 -2.54
C ILE A 172 -13.76 12.31 -2.81
N ILE A 173 -12.90 12.60 -3.79
CA ILE A 173 -12.55 13.95 -4.22
C ILE A 173 -13.45 14.37 -5.38
N LYS A 174 -13.46 15.66 -5.72
CA LYS A 174 -14.30 16.17 -6.80
C LYS A 174 -13.90 15.56 -8.16
N PRO A 175 -14.84 15.33 -9.10
CA PRO A 175 -14.51 14.82 -10.43
C PRO A 175 -13.41 15.62 -11.14
N GLU A 176 -13.41 16.95 -11.00
CA GLU A 176 -12.37 17.81 -11.57
C GLU A 176 -10.98 17.53 -10.98
N GLN A 177 -10.91 17.22 -9.69
CA GLN A 177 -9.66 16.84 -9.03
C GLN A 177 -9.17 15.46 -9.48
N ILE A 178 -10.09 14.54 -9.80
CA ILE A 178 -9.74 13.23 -10.39
C ILE A 178 -9.11 13.43 -11.78
N GLU A 179 -9.68 14.32 -12.60
CA GLU A 179 -9.08 14.64 -13.91
C GLU A 179 -7.70 15.29 -13.76
N GLN A 180 -7.53 16.24 -12.84
CA GLN A 180 -6.21 16.82 -12.53
C GLN A 180 -5.21 15.77 -12.06
N CYS A 181 -5.64 14.77 -11.27
CA CYS A 181 -4.78 13.65 -10.89
C CYS A 181 -4.36 12.81 -12.10
N LYS A 182 -5.26 12.60 -13.08
CA LYS A 182 -4.94 11.88 -14.32
C LYS A 182 -3.92 12.66 -15.16
N GLU A 183 -4.10 13.96 -15.32
CA GLU A 183 -3.14 14.83 -16.02
C GLU A 183 -1.76 14.80 -15.35
N LEU A 184 -1.71 14.89 -14.02
CA LEU A 184 -0.47 14.78 -13.26
C LEU A 184 0.22 13.42 -13.46
N ALA A 185 -0.55 12.34 -13.38
CA ALA A 185 -0.06 10.99 -13.58
C ALA A 185 0.48 10.77 -15.01
N GLU A 186 -0.23 11.27 -16.03
CA GLU A 186 0.20 11.27 -17.42
C GLU A 186 1.49 12.07 -17.63
N GLY A 187 1.60 13.25 -17.01
CA GLY A 187 2.83 14.06 -17.03
C GLY A 187 4.06 13.36 -16.45
N LEU A 188 3.86 12.44 -15.50
CA LEU A 188 4.90 11.57 -14.95
C LEU A 188 5.06 10.25 -15.73
N GLY A 189 4.18 10.00 -16.71
CA GLY A 189 4.08 8.76 -17.48
C GLY A 189 3.80 7.55 -16.59
N ILE A 190 3.05 7.73 -15.51
CA ILE A 190 2.64 6.66 -14.58
C ILE A 190 1.12 6.49 -14.74
N PRO A 191 0.61 5.28 -15.03
CA PRO A 191 -0.84 5.07 -15.15
C PRO A 191 -1.56 5.35 -13.83
N LEU A 192 -2.82 5.79 -13.92
CA LEU A 192 -3.68 6.03 -12.76
C LEU A 192 -4.94 5.18 -12.82
N ARG A 193 -5.28 4.54 -11.70
CA ARG A 193 -6.53 3.82 -11.50
C ARG A 193 -7.41 4.51 -10.45
N VAL A 194 -8.64 4.84 -10.84
CA VAL A 194 -9.66 5.34 -9.90
C VAL A 194 -10.33 4.14 -9.23
N ARG A 195 -10.54 4.22 -7.91
CA ARG A 195 -11.25 3.21 -7.12
C ARG A 195 -12.49 3.84 -6.50
N HIS A 196 -13.54 3.04 -6.38
CA HIS A 196 -14.72 3.46 -5.65
C HIS A 196 -14.46 3.48 -4.14
N TRP A 197 -15.00 4.47 -3.45
CA TRP A 197 -14.96 4.54 -1.99
C TRP A 197 -15.98 3.57 -1.40
N VAL A 198 -15.46 2.70 -0.55
CA VAL A 198 -16.28 1.80 0.25
C VAL A 198 -16.51 2.42 1.63
N THR A 199 -17.78 2.70 1.94
CA THR A 199 -18.20 3.39 3.18
C THR A 199 -18.51 2.46 4.34
N ASP A 200 -18.69 1.17 4.07
CA ASP A 200 -19.03 0.12 5.03
C ASP A 200 -18.21 -1.14 4.74
N ASN A 201 -18.08 -2.04 5.70
CA ASN A 201 -17.39 -3.31 5.46
C ASN A 201 -18.25 -4.30 4.63
N GLU A 202 -19.56 -4.03 4.48
CA GLU A 202 -20.50 -4.85 3.70
C GLU A 202 -20.21 -4.77 2.20
N SER A 203 -19.77 -3.63 1.68
CA SER A 203 -19.41 -3.51 0.26
C SER A 203 -18.10 -4.24 -0.09
N TYR A 204 -17.41 -4.83 0.88
CA TYR A 204 -16.24 -5.70 0.68
C TYR A 204 -16.58 -7.20 0.67
N THR A 205 -17.81 -7.60 1.02
CA THR A 205 -18.31 -9.00 0.95
C THR A 205 -18.92 -9.30 -0.40
#